data_AF-A0A9E5SW82-F1
#
_entry.id   AF-A0A9E5SW82-F1
#
_cell.length_a   1.000
_cell.length_b   1.000
_cell.length_c   1.000
_cell.angle_alpha   90.00
_cell.angle_beta   90.00
_cell.angle_gamma   90.00
#
_symmetry.space_group_name_H-M   'P 1'
#
loop_
_entity.id
_entity.type
_entity.pdbx_description
1 polymer ?
#
loop_
_entity_poly.entity_id
_entity_poly.type
_entity_poly.pdbx_seq_one_letter_code
_entity_poly.pdbx_strand_id
1 'polypeptide(L)'
;MLATYLEGGTCSCWKNFEKVLQNYVNTENVLVYKISNSLFNSGNASKLQEWGLTSLAGEDKTSFAIIKNGEVKKEFIDDTSDFFKRNDTFIKKLDEYILKPNIYYVDQNILDDAIANDDKVLVQYHWEFCPDCQYLLPKVMYPYANKHNFELELYIIDIGRLTGWDPDLEEPFSNFSTSNQDYVDFLRDHGMSEIGNDTFGYDRGFVPTTQYWEDGVLVDASVYFNDALTKEAGVWRVTRSFYSEKRKNSLNYLNEVETKVLEGLIVPESDVSISLSDPNAGSWQASSAAVYHNPLLEAFLDTYAL
;
A
#
# COMPACT_ATOMS: atom_id res chain seq x y z
N MET A 1 6.14 -8.85 7.72
CA MET A 1 7.20 -7.92 8.15
C MET A 1 8.46 -8.72 8.38
N LEU A 2 9.59 -8.29 7.82
CA LEU A 2 10.90 -8.88 8.09
C LEU A 2 11.61 -8.01 9.11
N ALA A 3 12.12 -8.62 10.18
CA ALA A 3 12.87 -7.90 11.21
C ALA A 3 14.12 -8.68 11.58
N THR A 4 15.28 -8.03 11.49
CA THR A 4 16.47 -8.50 12.18
C THR A 4 16.52 -7.86 13.56
N TYR A 5 16.83 -8.65 14.57
CA TYR A 5 17.07 -8.17 15.91
C TYR A 5 18.50 -8.58 16.29
N LEU A 6 19.17 -7.66 16.98
CA LEU A 6 20.49 -7.76 17.61
C LEU A 6 21.68 -7.24 16.78
N GLU A 7 22.10 -6.02 17.13
CA GLU A 7 23.48 -5.55 16.99
C GLU A 7 24.26 -6.00 18.23
N GLY A 8 25.05 -7.06 18.07
CA GLY A 8 25.97 -7.57 19.09
C GLY A 8 27.42 -7.32 18.67
N GLY A 9 27.98 -6.20 19.12
CA GLY A 9 29.42 -5.95 19.15
C GLY A 9 30.17 -5.96 17.81
N THR A 10 31.46 -5.69 17.86
CA THR A 10 32.40 -5.64 16.71
C THR A 10 32.64 -7.01 16.04
N CYS A 11 31.67 -7.91 16.05
CA CYS A 11 31.79 -9.28 15.59
C CYS A 11 31.82 -9.36 14.05
N SER A 12 32.72 -10.17 13.52
CA SER A 12 32.84 -10.42 12.07
C SER A 12 31.61 -11.12 11.48
N CYS A 13 30.87 -11.89 12.29
CA CYS A 13 29.65 -12.59 11.86
C CYS A 13 28.54 -11.61 11.50
N TRP A 14 28.30 -10.58 12.32
CA TRP A 14 27.30 -9.55 12.02
C TRP A 14 27.68 -8.75 10.78
N LYS A 15 28.95 -8.34 10.64
CA LYS A 15 29.41 -7.61 9.44
C LYS A 15 29.21 -8.39 8.15
N ASN A 16 29.34 -9.71 8.19
CA ASN A 16 29.08 -10.55 7.02
C ASN A 16 27.59 -10.66 6.76
N PHE A 17 26.77 -10.87 7.79
CA PHE A 17 25.32 -10.94 7.61
C PHE A 17 24.71 -9.61 7.17
N GLU A 18 25.22 -8.48 7.66
CA GLU A 18 24.80 -7.14 7.24
C GLU A 18 25.01 -6.95 5.73
N LYS A 19 26.10 -7.46 5.15
CA LYS A 19 26.30 -7.45 3.69
C LYS A 19 25.29 -8.32 2.97
N VAL A 20 24.95 -9.48 3.53
CA VAL A 20 23.92 -10.37 2.98
C VAL A 20 22.56 -9.69 2.99
N LEU A 21 22.19 -9.07 4.11
CA LEU A 21 20.96 -8.29 4.26
C LEU A 21 20.93 -7.08 3.32
N GLN A 22 22.00 -6.31 3.22
CA GLN A 22 22.08 -5.17 2.30
C GLN A 22 21.89 -5.62 0.86
N ASN A 23 22.52 -6.73 0.44
CA ASN A 23 22.30 -7.25 -0.89
C ASN A 23 20.85 -7.68 -1.11
N TYR A 24 20.25 -8.38 -0.14
CA TYR A 24 18.85 -8.79 -0.22
C TYR A 24 17.88 -7.60 -0.28
N VAL A 25 18.07 -6.60 0.58
CA VAL A 25 17.30 -5.34 0.60
C VAL A 25 17.39 -4.62 -0.73
N ASN A 26 18.60 -4.50 -1.31
CA ASN A 26 18.80 -3.79 -2.56
C ASN A 26 18.34 -4.58 -3.79
N THR A 27 18.39 -5.91 -3.75
CA THR A 27 18.04 -6.75 -4.92
C THR A 27 16.54 -7.04 -4.96
N GLU A 28 15.92 -7.27 -3.81
CA GLU A 28 14.50 -7.67 -3.72
C GLU A 28 13.61 -6.49 -3.28
N ASN A 29 14.16 -5.28 -3.16
CA ASN A 29 13.47 -4.05 -2.76
C ASN A 29 12.59 -4.22 -1.51
N VAL A 30 13.11 -4.93 -0.50
CA VAL A 30 12.40 -5.23 0.74
C VAL A 30 12.75 -4.25 1.86
N LEU A 31 11.78 -3.96 2.73
CA LEU A 31 12.06 -3.32 4.01
C LEU A 31 12.38 -4.37 5.08
N VAL A 32 13.59 -4.28 5.65
CA VAL A 32 14.02 -5.09 6.80
C VAL A 32 14.31 -4.17 7.96
N TYR A 33 13.56 -4.32 9.05
CA TYR A 33 13.78 -3.52 10.26
C TYR A 33 14.95 -4.07 11.08
N LYS A 34 15.82 -3.18 11.57
CA LYS A 34 16.88 -3.53 12.52
C LYS A 34 16.48 -3.10 13.92
N ILE A 35 16.45 -4.06 14.84
CA ILE A 35 16.14 -3.81 16.26
C ILE A 35 17.46 -3.93 17.06
N SER A 36 17.84 -2.89 17.79
CA SER A 36 19.09 -2.87 18.57
C SER A 36 18.98 -3.73 19.84
N ASN A 37 20.04 -4.47 20.18
CA ASN A 37 20.11 -5.23 21.44
C ASN A 37 20.03 -4.34 22.68
N SER A 38 20.58 -3.12 22.58
CA SER A 38 20.61 -2.16 23.68
C SER A 38 19.20 -1.80 24.18
N LEU A 39 18.17 -2.05 23.37
CA LEU A 39 16.77 -1.94 23.76
C LEU A 39 16.32 -2.99 24.79
N PHE A 40 17.12 -4.01 25.10
CA PHE A 40 16.74 -5.12 25.99
C PHE A 40 17.79 -5.34 27.11
N ASN A 41 18.06 -4.28 27.85
CA ASN A 41 18.86 -4.32 29.07
C ASN A 41 18.12 -5.00 30.23
N SER A 42 18.79 -5.14 31.38
CA SER A 42 18.24 -5.82 32.56
C SER A 42 16.90 -5.27 33.06
N GLY A 43 16.56 -4.02 32.75
CA GLY A 43 15.30 -3.38 33.15
C GLY A 43 14.12 -3.68 32.20
N ASN A 44 14.37 -4.24 31.02
CA ASN A 44 13.33 -4.50 30.01
C ASN A 44 13.56 -5.81 29.23
N ALA A 45 14.39 -6.72 29.75
CA ALA A 45 14.64 -8.04 29.19
C ALA A 45 13.36 -8.90 29.04
N SER A 46 12.31 -8.65 29.83
CA SER A 46 11.01 -9.33 29.69
C SER A 46 10.31 -9.01 28.36
N LYS A 47 10.56 -7.82 27.78
CA LYS A 47 9.93 -7.39 26.51
C LYS A 47 10.30 -8.29 25.34
N LEU A 48 11.51 -8.82 25.35
CA LEU A 48 11.99 -9.79 24.35
C LEU A 48 11.07 -11.02 24.31
N GLN A 49 10.77 -11.56 25.49
CA GLN A 49 9.88 -12.71 25.64
C GLN A 49 8.42 -12.36 25.34
N GLU A 50 7.96 -11.17 25.74
CA GLU A 50 6.62 -10.65 25.37
C GLU A 50 6.45 -10.54 23.85
N TRP A 51 7.53 -10.24 23.11
CA TRP A 51 7.53 -10.16 21.65
C TRP A 51 7.75 -11.53 20.98
N GLY A 52 7.92 -12.60 21.76
CA GLY A 52 8.16 -13.95 21.25
C GLY A 52 9.55 -14.16 20.64
N LEU A 53 10.50 -13.27 20.92
CA LEU A 53 11.89 -13.34 20.43
C LEU A 53 12.79 -14.02 21.46
N THR A 54 13.83 -14.71 20.99
CA THR A 54 14.76 -15.43 21.87
C THR A 54 15.90 -14.52 22.34
N SER A 55 16.16 -14.54 23.65
CA SER A 55 17.34 -13.87 24.20
C SER A 55 18.62 -14.58 23.75
N LEU A 56 19.53 -13.83 23.13
CA LEU A 56 20.81 -14.34 22.68
C LEU A 56 21.86 -14.19 23.79
N ALA A 57 22.36 -15.30 24.31
CA ALA A 57 23.49 -15.31 25.24
C ALA A 57 24.82 -15.26 24.47
N GLY A 58 25.54 -14.14 24.54
CA GLY A 58 26.87 -13.93 23.97
C GLY A 58 26.92 -12.85 22.87
N GLU A 59 28.05 -12.14 22.76
CA GLU A 59 28.24 -11.03 21.80
C GLU A 59 28.41 -11.49 20.34
N ASP A 60 28.63 -12.78 20.10
CA ASP A 60 28.96 -13.32 18.77
C ASP A 60 27.76 -13.95 18.02
N LYS A 61 26.53 -13.77 18.51
CA LYS A 61 25.34 -14.41 17.94
C LYS A 61 24.56 -13.46 17.04
N THR A 62 24.06 -14.03 15.95
CA THR A 62 23.19 -13.33 14.99
C THR A 62 21.81 -13.96 15.01
N SER A 63 20.75 -13.15 14.93
CA SER A 63 19.41 -13.63 14.65
C SER A 63 18.66 -12.86 13.55
N PHE A 64 17.69 -13.55 12.99
CA PHE A 64 16.77 -13.01 12.00
C PHE A 64 15.38 -13.58 12.26
N ALA A 65 14.36 -12.71 12.35
CA ALA A 65 13.01 -13.09 12.65
C ALA A 65 12.03 -12.70 11.53
N ILE A 66 11.09 -13.60 11.27
CA ILE A 66 9.96 -13.36 10.37
C ILE A 66 8.74 -13.10 11.25
N ILE A 67 8.16 -11.90 11.12
CA ILE A 67 7.06 -11.44 11.96
C ILE A 67 5.82 -11.21 11.08
N LYS A 68 4.69 -11.82 11.48
CA LYS A 68 3.40 -11.65 10.81
C LYS A 68 2.34 -11.30 11.85
N ASN A 69 1.69 -10.13 11.67
CA ASN A 69 0.65 -9.62 12.56
C ASN A 69 1.08 -9.52 14.04
N GLY A 70 2.30 -9.04 14.29
CA GLY A 70 2.85 -8.89 15.65
C GLY A 70 3.36 -10.19 16.28
N GLU A 71 3.28 -11.32 15.59
CA GLU A 71 3.73 -12.62 16.09
C GLU A 71 4.97 -13.12 15.32
N VAL A 72 5.96 -13.63 16.05
CA VAL A 72 7.12 -14.31 15.47
C VAL A 72 6.68 -15.64 14.87
N LYS A 73 6.84 -15.79 13.55
CA LYS A 73 6.51 -17.03 12.81
C LYS A 73 7.72 -17.94 12.65
N LYS A 74 8.90 -17.35 12.55
CA LYS A 74 10.18 -18.06 12.46
C LYS A 74 11.29 -17.19 13.01
N GLU A 75 12.21 -17.80 13.75
CA GLU A 75 13.44 -17.17 14.18
C GLU A 75 14.62 -18.07 13.79
N PHE A 76 15.64 -17.49 13.18
CA PHE A 76 16.92 -18.14 12.92
C PHE A 76 17.91 -17.57 13.93
N ILE A 77 18.60 -18.45 14.65
CA ILE A 77 19.57 -18.09 15.68
C ILE A 77 20.82 -18.87 15.44
N ASP A 78 21.95 -18.18 15.31
CA ASP A 78 23.29 -18.79 15.28
C ASP A 78 23.36 -20.01 14.35
N ASP A 79 22.69 -19.87 13.19
CA ASP A 79 22.55 -20.92 12.20
C ASP A 79 23.93 -21.20 11.61
N THR A 80 24.46 -22.39 11.92
CA THR A 80 25.80 -22.79 11.52
C THR A 80 25.93 -23.07 10.03
N SER A 81 24.80 -23.12 9.30
CA SER A 81 24.79 -23.18 7.84
C SER A 81 25.29 -21.88 7.19
N ASP A 82 25.26 -21.84 5.86
CA ASP A 82 25.63 -20.66 5.08
C ASP A 82 24.55 -19.56 5.06
N PHE A 83 23.42 -19.75 5.77
CA PHE A 83 22.29 -18.80 5.81
C PHE A 83 22.71 -17.35 6.13
N PHE A 84 23.52 -17.15 7.17
CA PHE A 84 24.00 -15.82 7.56
C PHE A 84 25.23 -15.34 6.76
N LYS A 85 25.77 -16.18 5.86
CA LYS A 85 27.07 -15.96 5.21
C LYS A 85 26.97 -15.73 3.70
N ARG A 86 25.92 -16.23 3.05
CA ARG A 86 25.77 -16.20 1.59
C ARG A 86 24.37 -15.80 1.15
N ASN A 87 24.31 -14.92 0.14
CA ASN A 87 23.07 -14.39 -0.43
C ASN A 87 22.14 -15.49 -0.97
N ASP A 88 22.68 -16.43 -1.76
CA ASP A 88 21.89 -17.48 -2.39
C ASP A 88 21.25 -18.44 -1.36
N THR A 89 22.00 -18.77 -0.31
CA THR A 89 21.50 -19.63 0.78
C THR A 89 20.50 -18.87 1.66
N PHE A 90 20.73 -17.58 1.89
CA PHE A 90 19.79 -16.71 2.58
C PHE A 90 18.44 -16.62 1.84
N ILE A 91 18.46 -16.27 0.55
CA ILE A 91 17.26 -16.15 -0.30
C ILE A 91 16.52 -17.48 -0.36
N LYS A 92 17.22 -18.57 -0.73
CA LYS A 92 16.60 -19.90 -0.83
C LYS A 92 15.89 -20.31 0.45
N LYS A 93 16.50 -20.00 1.60
CA LYS A 93 15.93 -20.34 2.90
C LYS A 93 14.80 -19.39 3.30
N LEU A 94 14.81 -18.13 2.87
CA LEU A 94 13.69 -17.22 3.05
C LEU A 94 12.49 -17.63 2.19
N ASP A 95 12.69 -18.05 0.94
CA ASP A 95 11.63 -18.49 0.04
C ASP A 95 10.80 -19.67 0.61
N GLU A 96 11.34 -20.41 1.59
CA GLU A 96 10.60 -21.44 2.33
C GLU A 96 9.54 -20.88 3.29
N TYR A 97 9.66 -19.61 3.69
CA TYR A 97 8.84 -18.99 4.75
C TYR A 97 8.13 -17.70 4.31
N ILE A 98 8.64 -17.02 3.27
CA ILE A 98 8.07 -15.80 2.75
C ILE A 98 7.81 -15.94 1.25
N LEU A 99 6.72 -15.31 0.81
CA LEU A 99 6.54 -14.99 -0.60
C LEU A 99 7.40 -13.77 -0.91
N LYS A 100 7.93 -13.71 -2.13
CA LYS A 100 8.57 -12.51 -2.63
C LYS A 100 7.60 -11.34 -2.54
N PRO A 101 8.07 -10.12 -2.21
CA PRO A 101 7.23 -8.96 -2.32
C PRO A 101 6.81 -8.82 -3.77
N ASN A 102 5.54 -8.58 -3.98
CA ASN A 102 4.94 -8.14 -5.23
C ASN A 102 4.35 -6.73 -5.05
N ILE A 103 4.79 -6.02 -4.00
CA ILE A 103 4.34 -4.67 -3.67
C ILE A 103 5.57 -3.84 -3.32
N TYR A 104 5.78 -2.76 -4.05
CA TYR A 104 6.96 -1.90 -3.95
C TYR A 104 6.53 -0.47 -3.69
N TYR A 105 7.13 0.19 -2.71
CA TYR A 105 6.98 1.64 -2.55
C TYR A 105 8.07 2.34 -3.35
N VAL A 106 7.68 3.25 -4.23
CA VAL A 106 8.59 3.87 -5.19
C VAL A 106 8.44 5.38 -5.24
N ASP A 107 9.49 6.04 -5.72
CA ASP A 107 9.40 7.44 -6.13
C ASP A 107 8.90 7.57 -7.58
N GLN A 108 8.68 8.80 -8.01
CA GLN A 108 8.19 9.08 -9.36
C GLN A 108 9.13 8.58 -10.46
N ASN A 109 10.46 8.66 -10.30
CA ASN A 109 11.36 8.26 -11.37
C ASN A 109 11.30 6.75 -11.62
N ILE A 110 11.22 5.96 -10.54
CA ILE A 110 11.07 4.50 -10.66
C ILE A 110 9.71 4.15 -11.25
N LEU A 111 8.65 4.86 -10.85
CA LEU A 111 7.32 4.65 -11.41
C LEU A 111 7.27 4.96 -12.93
N ASP A 112 7.79 6.12 -13.32
CA ASP A 112 7.80 6.58 -14.72
C ASP A 112 8.62 5.61 -15.59
N ASP A 113 9.75 5.10 -15.07
CA ASP A 113 10.57 4.09 -15.76
C ASP A 113 9.84 2.76 -15.91
N ALA A 114 9.16 2.27 -14.86
CA ALA A 114 8.36 1.05 -14.94
C ALA A 114 7.23 1.19 -15.98
N ILE A 115 6.45 2.28 -15.93
CA ILE A 115 5.38 2.52 -16.91
C ILE A 115 5.92 2.57 -18.35
N ALA A 116 7.09 3.18 -18.56
CA ALA A 116 7.65 3.35 -19.90
C ALA A 116 8.30 2.09 -20.48
N ASN A 117 8.82 1.18 -19.64
CA ASN A 117 9.70 0.10 -20.10
C ASN A 117 9.19 -1.31 -19.79
N ASP A 118 8.28 -1.49 -18.83
CA ASP A 118 7.75 -2.80 -18.49
C ASP A 118 6.51 -3.14 -19.35
N ASP A 119 6.37 -4.41 -19.71
CA ASP A 119 5.22 -4.88 -20.50
C ASP A 119 3.89 -4.59 -19.77
N LYS A 120 3.87 -4.75 -18.44
CA LYS A 120 2.67 -4.60 -17.59
C LYS A 120 3.04 -4.04 -16.22
N VAL A 121 2.24 -3.10 -15.72
CA VAL A 121 2.45 -2.47 -14.42
C VAL A 121 1.13 -2.24 -13.70
N LEU A 122 1.07 -2.60 -12.42
CA LEU A 122 0.02 -2.12 -11.53
C LEU A 122 0.53 -0.97 -10.68
N VAL A 123 -0.24 0.11 -10.61
CA VAL A 123 0.12 1.31 -9.87
C VAL A 123 -0.97 1.64 -8.89
N GLN A 124 -0.63 1.78 -7.61
CA GLN A 124 -1.50 2.30 -6.57
C GLN A 124 -1.02 3.70 -6.16
N TYR A 125 -1.78 4.71 -6.55
CA TYR A 125 -1.58 6.06 -6.08
C TYR A 125 -2.17 6.21 -4.70
N HIS A 126 -1.35 6.70 -3.78
CA HIS A 126 -1.63 6.76 -2.37
C HIS A 126 -1.28 8.14 -1.82
N TRP A 127 -1.86 8.46 -0.67
CA TRP A 127 -1.40 9.56 0.17
C TRP A 127 -1.49 9.13 1.63
N GLU A 128 -0.37 9.16 2.35
CA GLU A 128 -0.27 8.65 3.74
C GLU A 128 -1.32 9.24 4.69
N PHE A 129 -1.74 10.49 4.48
CA PHE A 129 -2.71 11.19 5.34
C PHE A 129 -4.14 11.13 4.85
N CYS A 130 -4.39 10.53 3.69
CA CYS A 130 -5.75 10.32 3.19
C CYS A 130 -6.42 9.20 4.01
N PRO A 131 -7.54 9.45 4.71
CA PRO A 131 -8.22 8.42 5.51
C PRO A 131 -8.65 7.20 4.70
N ASP A 132 -9.09 7.41 3.46
CA ASP A 132 -9.50 6.34 2.54
C ASP A 132 -8.31 5.48 2.11
N CYS A 133 -7.15 6.11 1.90
CA CYS A 133 -5.88 5.44 1.65
C CYS A 133 -5.42 4.60 2.85
N GLN A 134 -5.54 5.13 4.07
CA GLN A 134 -5.23 4.44 5.31
C GLN A 134 -6.20 3.28 5.59
N TYR A 135 -7.40 3.32 5.02
CA TYR A 135 -8.32 2.20 5.03
C TYR A 135 -7.92 1.13 4.00
N LEU A 136 -7.77 1.53 2.73
CA LEU A 136 -7.61 0.62 1.59
C LEU A 136 -6.43 -0.35 1.77
N LEU A 137 -5.22 0.18 1.97
CA LEU A 137 -4.01 -0.62 1.95
C LEU A 137 -4.01 -1.73 3.02
N PRO A 138 -4.13 -1.42 4.32
CA PRO A 138 -4.06 -2.44 5.37
C PRO A 138 -5.31 -3.30 5.50
N LYS A 139 -6.50 -2.84 5.09
CA LYS A 139 -7.76 -3.57 5.29
C LYS A 139 -8.20 -4.39 4.08
N VAL A 140 -7.78 -4.01 2.88
CA VAL A 140 -8.28 -4.62 1.64
C VAL A 140 -7.12 -5.07 0.76
N MET A 141 -6.27 -4.14 0.30
CA MET A 141 -5.23 -4.44 -0.68
C MET A 141 -4.22 -5.48 -0.18
N TYR A 142 -3.60 -5.27 0.99
CA TYR A 142 -2.62 -6.23 1.52
C TYR A 142 -3.23 -7.58 1.88
N PRO A 143 -4.37 -7.67 2.58
CA PRO A 143 -5.02 -8.96 2.80
C PRO A 143 -5.33 -9.71 1.50
N TYR A 144 -5.78 -9.00 0.47
CA TYR A 144 -6.13 -9.59 -0.82
C TYR A 144 -4.87 -10.08 -1.55
N ALA A 145 -3.84 -9.25 -1.71
CA ALA A 145 -2.57 -9.62 -2.32
C ALA A 145 -1.91 -10.84 -1.65
N ASN A 146 -1.93 -10.89 -0.31
CA ASN A 146 -1.38 -12.00 0.46
C ASN A 146 -2.18 -13.30 0.32
N LYS A 147 -3.49 -13.21 0.04
CA LYS A 147 -4.37 -14.38 -0.09
C LYS A 147 -4.31 -14.96 -1.50
N HIS A 148 -4.16 -14.11 -2.51
CA HIS A 148 -4.24 -14.49 -3.92
C HIS A 148 -2.87 -14.59 -4.60
N ASN A 149 -1.78 -14.16 -3.95
CA ASN A 149 -0.41 -14.20 -4.47
C ASN A 149 -0.29 -13.50 -5.83
N PHE A 150 -0.39 -12.16 -5.88
CA PHE A 150 -0.31 -11.44 -7.16
C PHE A 150 0.88 -11.91 -8.00
N GLU A 151 0.60 -12.15 -9.27
CA GLU A 151 1.58 -12.50 -10.28
C GLU A 151 2.27 -11.24 -10.83
N LEU A 152 1.59 -10.10 -10.77
CA LEU A 152 2.10 -8.80 -11.22
C LEU A 152 2.59 -7.94 -10.05
N GLU A 153 3.63 -7.15 -10.30
CA GLU A 153 4.19 -6.19 -9.35
C GLU A 153 3.26 -4.98 -9.19
N LEU A 154 2.95 -4.63 -7.93
CA LEU A 154 2.19 -3.45 -7.55
C LEU A 154 3.13 -2.34 -7.04
N TYR A 155 3.23 -1.27 -7.80
CA TYR A 155 3.98 -0.07 -7.45
C TYR A 155 3.08 0.90 -6.67
N ILE A 156 3.44 1.22 -5.43
CA ILE A 156 2.77 2.21 -4.59
C ILE A 156 3.58 3.50 -4.60
N ILE A 157 2.93 4.59 -4.99
CA ILE A 157 3.53 5.94 -4.93
C ILE A 157 2.73 6.82 -3.97
N ASP A 158 3.42 7.50 -3.04
CA ASP A 158 2.82 8.55 -2.22
C ASP A 158 2.91 9.89 -2.94
N ILE A 159 1.78 10.32 -3.50
CA ILE A 159 1.68 11.59 -4.25
C ILE A 159 1.41 12.79 -3.33
N GLY A 160 1.23 12.56 -2.03
CA GLY A 160 1.03 13.61 -1.03
C GLY A 160 2.19 14.60 -0.98
N ARG A 161 3.43 14.12 -1.16
CA ARG A 161 4.61 14.99 -1.17
C ARG A 161 4.57 16.04 -2.29
N LEU A 162 3.94 15.73 -3.42
CA LEU A 162 3.78 16.66 -4.54
C LEU A 162 2.84 17.84 -4.20
N THR A 163 2.02 17.72 -3.15
CA THR A 163 1.19 18.83 -2.67
C THR A 163 1.98 19.89 -1.90
N GLY A 164 3.29 19.70 -1.72
CA GLY A 164 4.12 20.55 -0.85
C GLY A 164 4.06 20.17 0.64
N TRP A 165 3.42 19.03 0.94
CA TRP A 165 3.50 18.41 2.26
C TRP A 165 4.88 17.75 2.45
N ASP A 166 5.53 18.04 3.58
CA ASP A 166 6.83 17.46 3.92
C ASP A 166 6.87 17.04 5.39
N PRO A 167 6.86 15.73 5.72
CA PRO A 167 6.86 15.25 7.10
C PRO A 167 8.12 15.61 7.88
N ASP A 168 9.21 15.97 7.18
CA ASP A 168 10.51 16.22 7.80
C ASP A 168 10.64 17.70 8.27
N LEU A 169 9.65 18.55 7.99
CA LEU A 169 9.58 19.95 8.43
C LEU A 169 8.87 20.11 9.78
N GLU A 170 9.19 21.19 10.51
CA GLU A 170 8.51 21.56 11.76
C GLU A 170 7.02 21.87 11.55
N GLU A 171 6.67 22.44 10.40
CA GLU A 171 5.29 22.66 9.94
C GLU A 171 5.04 21.91 8.61
N PRO A 172 4.68 20.60 8.67
CA PRO A 172 4.59 19.75 7.48
C PRO A 172 3.59 20.21 6.42
N PHE A 173 2.63 21.05 6.79
CA PHE A 173 1.57 21.54 5.90
C PHE A 173 1.74 23.02 5.51
N SER A 174 2.85 23.65 5.86
CA SER A 174 3.08 25.08 5.61
C SER A 174 2.95 25.47 4.12
N ASN A 175 3.33 24.57 3.21
CA ASN A 175 3.21 24.76 1.76
C ASN A 175 2.15 23.86 1.10
N PHE A 176 1.28 23.23 1.90
CA PHE A 176 0.29 22.28 1.39
C PHE A 176 -0.71 22.97 0.46
N SER A 177 -0.79 22.48 -0.77
CA SER A 177 -1.77 22.93 -1.76
C SER A 177 -2.09 21.81 -2.75
N THR A 178 -3.36 21.40 -2.78
CA THR A 178 -3.89 20.53 -3.86
C THR A 178 -4.07 21.27 -5.19
N SER A 179 -3.69 22.55 -5.24
CA SER A 179 -3.58 23.36 -6.46
C SER A 179 -2.12 23.65 -6.83
N ASN A 180 -1.15 23.02 -6.16
CA ASN A 180 0.24 23.03 -6.60
C ASN A 180 0.30 22.49 -8.05
N GLN A 181 1.01 23.21 -8.93
CA GLN A 181 1.08 22.85 -10.34
C GLN A 181 1.76 21.50 -10.54
N ASP A 182 2.77 21.15 -9.75
CA ASP A 182 3.47 19.85 -9.86
C ASP A 182 2.51 18.69 -9.54
N TYR A 183 1.66 18.85 -8.51
CA TYR A 183 0.62 17.88 -8.18
C TYR A 183 -0.45 17.78 -9.28
N VAL A 184 -0.92 18.92 -9.79
CA VAL A 184 -1.95 18.96 -10.85
C VAL A 184 -1.41 18.36 -12.16
N ASP A 185 -0.18 18.68 -12.52
CA ASP A 185 0.49 18.14 -13.70
C ASP A 185 0.71 16.64 -13.55
N PHE A 186 1.17 16.17 -12.38
CA PHE A 186 1.29 14.73 -12.11
C PHE A 186 -0.03 13.99 -12.31
N LEU A 187 -1.13 14.48 -11.73
CA LEU A 187 -2.46 13.86 -11.87
C LEU A 187 -2.98 13.86 -13.30
N ARG A 188 -2.62 14.87 -14.11
CA ARG A 188 -2.94 14.92 -15.54
C ARG A 188 -2.09 13.92 -16.32
N ASP A 189 -0.78 13.95 -16.14
CA ASP A 189 0.17 13.21 -16.96
C ASP A 189 0.08 11.69 -16.69
N HIS A 190 -0.33 11.29 -15.48
CA HIS A 190 -0.63 9.90 -15.10
C HIS A 190 -2.11 9.49 -15.35
N GLY A 191 -2.89 10.31 -16.07
CA GLY A 191 -4.27 9.98 -16.44
C GLY A 191 -5.24 9.82 -15.26
N MET A 192 -4.91 10.35 -14.07
CA MET A 192 -5.76 10.25 -12.88
C MET A 192 -6.91 11.26 -12.89
N SER A 193 -6.71 12.42 -13.54
CA SER A 193 -7.74 13.46 -13.70
C SER A 193 -8.51 13.30 -15.01
N GLU A 194 -9.75 13.78 -15.06
CA GLU A 194 -10.57 13.82 -16.28
C GLU A 194 -9.92 14.60 -17.43
N ILE A 195 -9.07 15.58 -17.09
CA ILE A 195 -8.31 16.36 -18.09
C ILE A 195 -7.21 15.50 -18.71
N GLY A 196 -6.56 14.65 -17.90
CA GLY A 196 -5.50 13.75 -18.36
C GLY A 196 -6.05 12.53 -19.12
N ASN A 197 -7.19 12.00 -18.68
CA ASN A 197 -7.84 10.87 -19.30
C ASN A 197 -9.36 10.93 -19.06
N ASP A 198 -10.14 11.04 -20.13
CA ASP A 198 -11.60 11.20 -20.04
C ASP A 198 -12.36 9.92 -19.68
N THR A 199 -11.67 8.78 -19.76
CA THR A 199 -12.22 7.43 -19.56
C THR A 199 -11.90 6.94 -18.15
N PHE A 200 -10.62 6.92 -17.79
CA PHE A 200 -10.11 6.37 -16.53
C PHE A 200 -9.77 7.43 -15.48
N GLY A 201 -9.63 8.70 -15.90
CA GLY A 201 -9.49 9.82 -14.99
C GLY A 201 -10.83 10.24 -14.38
N TYR A 202 -10.77 10.82 -13.17
CA TYR A 202 -11.96 11.24 -12.43
C TYR A 202 -11.80 12.61 -11.77
N ASP A 203 -12.68 13.57 -12.11
CA ASP A 203 -12.63 14.97 -11.67
C ASP A 203 -11.20 15.54 -11.83
N ARG A 204 -10.66 16.18 -10.79
CA ARG A 204 -9.27 16.63 -10.70
C ARG A 204 -8.22 15.54 -10.45
N GLY A 205 -8.63 14.29 -10.24
CA GLY A 205 -7.81 13.17 -9.77
C GLY A 205 -7.96 12.92 -8.27
N PHE A 206 -8.08 11.64 -7.92
CA PHE A 206 -8.37 11.18 -6.56
C PHE A 206 -7.43 10.07 -6.13
N VAL A 207 -7.24 9.95 -4.82
CA VAL A 207 -6.59 8.82 -4.17
C VAL A 207 -7.53 8.26 -3.10
N PRO A 208 -7.50 6.94 -2.83
CA PRO A 208 -6.68 5.95 -3.52
C PRO A 208 -7.21 5.54 -4.91
N THR A 209 -6.31 5.45 -5.87
CA THR A 209 -6.61 4.94 -7.23
C THR A 209 -5.61 3.87 -7.60
N THR A 210 -6.10 2.74 -8.12
CA THR A 210 -5.28 1.69 -8.73
C THR A 210 -5.40 1.79 -10.24
N GLN A 211 -4.31 1.68 -10.98
CA GLN A 211 -4.27 1.69 -12.43
C GLN A 211 -3.51 0.47 -12.95
N TYR A 212 -3.92 -0.01 -14.11
CA TYR A 212 -3.22 -1.04 -14.88
C TYR A 212 -2.71 -0.43 -16.17
N TRP A 213 -1.41 -0.54 -16.38
CA TRP A 213 -0.69 -0.07 -17.56
C TRP A 213 -0.15 -1.25 -18.35
N GLU A 214 -0.22 -1.17 -19.66
CA GLU A 214 0.34 -2.16 -20.59
C GLU A 214 1.05 -1.42 -21.72
N ASP A 215 2.32 -1.74 -21.95
CA ASP A 215 3.19 -1.08 -22.95
C ASP A 215 3.14 0.47 -22.90
N GLY A 216 3.16 1.03 -21.68
CA GLY A 216 3.09 2.48 -21.45
C GLY A 216 1.72 3.12 -21.69
N VAL A 217 0.66 2.33 -21.87
CA VAL A 217 -0.71 2.81 -22.06
C VAL A 217 -1.58 2.48 -20.86
N LEU A 218 -2.31 3.46 -20.33
CA LEU A 218 -3.30 3.24 -19.29
C LEU A 218 -4.50 2.47 -19.86
N VAL A 219 -4.68 1.23 -19.39
CA VAL A 219 -5.70 0.30 -19.91
C VAL A 219 -6.94 0.27 -19.04
N ASP A 220 -6.81 0.38 -17.72
CA ASP A 220 -7.96 0.44 -16.81
C ASP A 220 -7.59 1.08 -15.46
N ALA A 221 -8.61 1.53 -14.71
CA ALA A 221 -8.43 2.11 -13.38
C ALA A 221 -9.57 1.76 -12.42
N SER A 222 -9.25 1.64 -11.14
CA SER A 222 -10.18 1.51 -10.03
C SER A 222 -9.94 2.62 -9.03
N VAL A 223 -10.91 3.51 -8.85
CA VAL A 223 -10.90 4.50 -7.77
C VAL A 223 -11.60 3.91 -6.56
N TYR A 224 -10.95 3.91 -5.40
CA TYR A 224 -11.50 3.32 -4.20
C TYR A 224 -11.89 4.42 -3.21
N PHE A 225 -13.19 4.53 -2.94
CA PHE A 225 -13.82 5.65 -2.22
C PHE A 225 -13.60 7.02 -2.89
N ASN A 226 -14.68 7.64 -3.35
CA ASN A 226 -14.71 9.00 -3.90
C ASN A 226 -16.14 9.54 -4.02
N ASP A 227 -17.07 8.91 -3.30
CA ASP A 227 -18.48 9.15 -3.47
C ASP A 227 -18.89 10.45 -2.78
N ALA A 228 -19.69 11.26 -3.48
CA ALA A 228 -20.36 12.40 -2.85
C ALA A 228 -21.78 11.98 -2.46
N LEU A 229 -22.20 12.28 -1.23
CA LEU A 229 -23.57 12.01 -0.78
C LEU A 229 -24.35 13.29 -0.55
N THR A 230 -25.58 13.29 -1.05
CA THR A 230 -26.53 14.37 -0.81
C THR A 230 -27.85 13.82 -0.27
N LYS A 231 -28.45 14.50 0.69
CA LYS A 231 -29.80 14.23 1.18
C LYS A 231 -30.82 15.00 0.36
N GLU A 232 -31.64 14.30 -0.41
CA GLU A 232 -32.70 14.89 -1.23
C GLU A 232 -34.05 14.30 -0.81
N ALA A 233 -35.03 15.16 -0.51
CA ALA A 233 -36.35 14.76 -0.01
C ALA A 233 -36.31 13.77 1.18
N GLY A 234 -35.31 13.92 2.05
CA GLY A 234 -35.12 13.08 3.24
C GLY A 234 -34.37 11.76 2.99
N VAL A 235 -33.93 11.49 1.76
CA VAL A 235 -33.22 10.26 1.38
C VAL A 235 -31.78 10.60 0.99
N TRP A 236 -30.82 9.90 1.59
CA TRP A 236 -29.41 10.03 1.21
C TRP A 236 -29.14 9.25 -0.08
N ARG A 237 -28.42 9.87 -1.01
CA ARG A 237 -28.04 9.27 -2.29
C ARG A 237 -26.59 9.54 -2.62
N VAL A 238 -25.94 8.59 -3.27
CA VAL A 238 -24.67 8.82 -3.97
C VAL A 238 -24.97 9.69 -5.19
N THR A 239 -24.47 10.92 -5.22
CA THR A 239 -24.71 11.89 -6.30
C THR A 239 -23.54 12.01 -7.27
N ARG A 240 -22.35 11.57 -6.85
CA ARG A 240 -21.16 11.48 -7.71
C ARG A 240 -20.35 10.28 -7.31
N SER A 241 -19.85 9.53 -8.29
CA SER A 241 -18.95 8.40 -8.10
C SER A 241 -18.12 8.16 -9.36
N PHE A 242 -16.95 7.54 -9.22
CA PHE A 242 -16.24 7.01 -10.40
C PHE A 242 -17.08 5.95 -11.10
N TYR A 243 -17.75 5.11 -10.32
CA TYR A 243 -18.62 4.04 -10.78
C TYR A 243 -20.00 4.61 -11.16
N SER A 244 -20.04 5.22 -12.33
CA SER A 244 -21.21 5.91 -12.91
C SER A 244 -21.71 5.22 -14.16
N GLU A 245 -22.95 5.53 -14.57
CA GLU A 245 -23.54 5.02 -15.81
C GLU A 245 -22.69 5.39 -17.05
N LYS A 246 -22.02 6.54 -17.02
CA LYS A 246 -21.10 7.00 -18.09
C LYS A 246 -19.93 6.03 -18.28
N ARG A 247 -19.39 5.47 -17.19
CA ARG A 247 -18.13 4.71 -17.20
C ARG A 247 -18.29 3.19 -17.18
N LYS A 248 -19.46 2.68 -16.79
CA LYS A 248 -19.65 1.23 -16.55
C LYS A 248 -19.26 0.31 -17.71
N ASN A 249 -19.35 0.78 -18.96
CA ASN A 249 -19.03 -0.01 -20.15
C ASN A 249 -17.57 0.15 -20.60
N SER A 250 -16.83 1.11 -20.03
CA SER A 250 -15.41 1.33 -20.32
C SER A 250 -14.49 0.58 -19.34
N LEU A 251 -15.01 0.16 -18.19
CA LEU A 251 -14.29 -0.57 -17.14
C LEU A 251 -14.48 -2.07 -17.35
N ASN A 252 -13.49 -2.72 -17.98
CA ASN A 252 -13.66 -4.08 -18.53
C ASN A 252 -13.81 -5.14 -17.43
N TYR A 253 -13.16 -4.92 -16.29
CA TYR A 253 -13.20 -5.81 -15.13
C TYR A 253 -14.58 -5.89 -14.46
N LEU A 254 -15.51 -4.98 -14.78
CA LEU A 254 -16.83 -4.95 -14.14
C LEU A 254 -17.83 -5.95 -14.72
N ASN A 255 -17.50 -6.73 -15.75
CA ASN A 255 -18.48 -7.58 -16.45
C ASN A 255 -19.26 -8.54 -15.54
N GLU A 256 -18.62 -9.11 -14.52
CA GLU A 256 -19.22 -10.07 -13.60
C GLU A 256 -19.62 -9.47 -12.24
N VAL A 257 -19.41 -8.16 -12.03
CA VAL A 257 -19.78 -7.51 -10.76
C VAL A 257 -21.27 -7.19 -10.74
N GLU A 258 -21.98 -7.59 -9.68
CA GLU A 258 -23.43 -7.37 -9.56
C GLU A 258 -23.79 -5.87 -9.52
N THR A 259 -23.10 -5.10 -8.66
CA THR A 259 -23.34 -3.65 -8.50
C THR A 259 -22.17 -2.87 -9.10
N LYS A 260 -22.31 -2.48 -10.38
CA LYS A 260 -21.26 -1.78 -11.15
C LYS A 260 -21.38 -0.25 -11.12
N VAL A 261 -22.57 0.25 -10.80
CA VAL A 261 -22.90 1.68 -10.77
C VAL A 261 -23.30 2.02 -9.34
N LEU A 262 -22.49 2.87 -8.70
CA LEU A 262 -22.74 3.35 -7.35
C LEU A 262 -23.51 4.67 -7.35
N GLU A 263 -23.35 5.48 -8.40
CA GLU A 263 -24.13 6.72 -8.57
C GLU A 263 -25.64 6.42 -8.59
N GLY A 264 -26.39 7.14 -7.74
CA GLY A 264 -27.83 6.98 -7.56
C GLY A 264 -28.24 6.01 -6.44
N LEU A 265 -27.31 5.24 -5.86
CA LEU A 265 -27.60 4.33 -4.74
C LEU A 265 -28.20 5.08 -3.56
N ILE A 266 -29.21 4.47 -2.94
CA ILE A 266 -29.82 4.97 -1.70
C ILE A 266 -29.00 4.47 -0.52
N VAL A 267 -28.74 5.39 0.41
CA VAL A 267 -27.96 5.13 1.60
C VAL A 267 -28.83 5.21 2.85
N PRO A 268 -28.74 4.25 3.77
CA PRO A 268 -29.23 4.43 5.13
C PRO A 268 -28.53 5.59 5.85
N GLU A 269 -29.28 6.43 6.56
CA GLU A 269 -28.69 7.55 7.32
C GLU A 269 -27.66 7.10 8.38
N SER A 270 -27.78 5.87 8.89
CA SER A 270 -26.81 5.26 9.81
C SER A 270 -25.41 5.06 9.22
N ASP A 271 -25.31 4.98 7.88
CA ASP A 271 -24.06 4.75 7.15
C ASP A 271 -23.40 6.07 6.68
N VAL A 272 -24.01 7.22 7.01
CA VAL A 272 -23.55 8.54 6.58
C VAL A 272 -22.86 9.27 7.72
N SER A 273 -21.67 9.79 7.44
CA SER A 273 -21.03 10.84 8.23
C SER A 273 -21.48 12.20 7.69
N ILE A 274 -22.46 12.80 8.37
CA ILE A 274 -23.08 14.07 7.97
C ILE A 274 -22.07 15.22 8.16
N SER A 275 -21.98 16.10 7.18
CA SER A 275 -21.12 17.28 7.24
C SER A 275 -21.57 18.24 8.35
N LEU A 276 -20.61 18.79 9.08
CA LEU A 276 -20.87 19.81 10.09
C LEU A 276 -21.35 21.14 9.47
N SER A 277 -21.01 21.40 8.21
CA SER A 277 -21.35 22.66 7.53
C SER A 277 -22.66 22.60 6.75
N ASP A 278 -23.11 21.41 6.37
CA ASP A 278 -24.35 21.21 5.61
C ASP A 278 -25.01 19.89 6.01
N PRO A 279 -26.19 19.91 6.65
CA PRO A 279 -26.90 18.70 7.07
C PRO A 279 -27.39 17.83 5.90
N ASN A 280 -27.35 18.34 4.66
CA ASN A 280 -27.70 17.59 3.46
C ASN A 280 -26.49 17.11 2.67
N ALA A 281 -25.27 17.37 3.12
CA ALA A 281 -24.05 16.83 2.53
C ALA A 281 -23.39 15.84 3.49
N GLY A 282 -22.79 14.79 2.94
CA GLY A 282 -22.11 13.79 3.76
C GLY A 282 -21.12 12.95 2.97
N SER A 283 -20.42 12.11 3.72
CA SER A 283 -19.57 11.03 3.21
C SER A 283 -20.05 9.70 3.78
N TRP A 284 -19.76 8.60 3.09
CA TRP A 284 -20.03 7.28 3.66
C TRP A 284 -19.04 6.95 4.76
N GLN A 285 -19.51 6.28 5.79
CA GLN A 285 -18.62 5.57 6.70
C GLN A 285 -17.87 4.49 5.91
N ALA A 286 -16.55 4.44 6.07
CA ALA A 286 -15.68 3.57 5.27
C ALA A 286 -16.12 2.10 5.29
N SER A 287 -16.55 1.56 6.43
CA SER A 287 -17.02 0.17 6.51
C SER A 287 -18.29 -0.09 5.71
N SER A 288 -19.20 0.88 5.63
CA SER A 288 -20.45 0.76 4.88
C SER A 288 -20.18 0.92 3.38
N ALA A 289 -19.30 1.86 3.00
CA ALA A 289 -18.84 2.00 1.62
C ALA A 289 -18.11 0.76 1.10
N ALA A 290 -17.26 0.14 1.93
CA ALA A 290 -16.46 -1.02 1.55
C ALA A 290 -17.32 -2.20 1.06
N VAL A 291 -18.56 -2.34 1.53
CA VAL A 291 -19.50 -3.37 1.06
C VAL A 291 -19.73 -3.27 -0.46
N TYR A 292 -19.69 -2.06 -1.01
CA TYR A 292 -19.89 -1.79 -2.43
C TYR A 292 -18.58 -1.63 -3.20
N HIS A 293 -17.55 -1.03 -2.59
CA HIS A 293 -16.26 -0.79 -3.24
C HIS A 293 -15.34 -2.01 -3.27
N ASN A 294 -15.40 -2.90 -2.27
CA ASN A 294 -14.55 -4.10 -2.26
C ASN A 294 -14.80 -4.98 -3.49
N PRO A 295 -16.04 -5.36 -3.85
CA PRO A 295 -16.26 -6.18 -5.05
C PRO A 295 -15.76 -5.53 -6.34
N LEU A 296 -15.79 -4.20 -6.43
CA LEU A 296 -15.30 -3.45 -7.58
C LEU A 296 -13.77 -3.52 -7.68
N LEU A 297 -13.07 -3.27 -6.57
CA LEU A 297 -11.62 -3.38 -6.53
C LEU A 297 -11.15 -4.83 -6.67
N GLU A 298 -11.81 -5.78 -6.02
CA GLU A 298 -11.48 -7.20 -6.13
C GLU A 298 -11.60 -7.68 -7.58
N ALA A 299 -12.65 -7.29 -8.29
CA ALA A 299 -12.79 -7.61 -9.72
C ALA A 299 -11.67 -7.00 -10.58
N PHE A 300 -11.23 -5.78 -10.27
CA PHE A 300 -10.08 -5.15 -10.91
C PHE A 300 -8.81 -6.00 -10.67
N LEU A 301 -8.55 -6.37 -9.42
CA LEU A 301 -7.37 -7.14 -9.04
C LEU A 301 -7.41 -8.58 -9.59
N ASP A 302 -8.56 -9.23 -9.60
CA ASP A 302 -8.75 -10.54 -10.23
C ASP A 302 -8.45 -10.51 -11.74
N THR A 303 -8.68 -9.36 -12.39
CA THR A 303 -8.46 -9.21 -13.83
C THR A 303 -7.01 -8.89 -14.18
N TYR A 304 -6.32 -8.11 -13.35
CA TYR A 304 -5.04 -7.49 -13.71
C TYR A 304 -3.87 -7.87 -12.80
N ALA A 305 -4.11 -8.37 -11.60
CA ALA A 305 -3.05 -8.71 -10.62
C ALA A 305 -2.75 -10.21 -10.53
N LEU A 306 -3.66 -11.05 -11.04
CA LEU A 306 -3.56 -12.51 -11.08
C LEU A 306 -3.33 -12.99 -12.51
#